data_AF-A0A7W9AMQ6-F1
#
_entry.id   AF-A0A7W9AMQ6-F1
#
_cell.length_a   1.000
_cell.length_b   1.000
_cell.length_c   1.000
_cell.angle_alpha   90.00
_cell.angle_beta   90.00
_cell.angle_gamma   90.00
#
_symmetry.space_group_name_H-M   'P 1'
#
loop_
_entity.id
_entity.type
_entity.pdbx_description
1 polymer ?
#
loop_
_entity_poly.entity_id
_entity_poly.type
_entity_poly.pdbx_seq_one_letter_code
_entity_poly.pdbx_strand_id
1 'polypeptide(L)'
;MPTAAARPMGKVVGRQPATPRVIPSHPNPWYGGIVDGDPFTTQQRAELSRLSIDPAAVERMTVRRNASDAEMWWPAGSLPPVYQFECPVLGRRADGRVRIISPSGMGKLVFADGWVTGRQARKKAVRL
;
A
#
# COMPACT_ATOMS: atom_id res chain seq x y z
N MET A 1 22.02 -5.01 -9.41
CA MET A 1 20.76 -5.53 -8.81
C MET A 1 19.81 -5.85 -9.96
N PRO A 2 19.44 -7.11 -10.23
CA PRO A 2 18.47 -7.42 -11.28
C PRO A 2 17.15 -6.73 -10.95
N THR A 3 16.69 -5.86 -11.84
CA THR A 3 15.40 -5.18 -11.73
C THR A 3 14.30 -6.25 -11.78
N ALA A 4 13.69 -6.57 -10.64
CA ALA A 4 12.61 -7.53 -10.61
C ALA A 4 11.53 -7.10 -11.62
N ALA A 5 11.21 -7.97 -12.58
CA ALA A 5 10.23 -7.65 -13.64
C ALA A 5 8.96 -7.06 -13.00
N ALA A 6 8.48 -5.93 -13.54
CA ALA A 6 7.32 -5.23 -13.01
C ALA A 6 6.11 -6.18 -12.95
N ARG A 7 5.37 -6.17 -11.83
CA ARG A 7 4.16 -7.00 -11.70
C ARG A 7 3.08 -6.48 -12.65
N PRO A 8 2.31 -7.35 -13.31
CA PRO A 8 1.13 -6.91 -14.05
C PRO A 8 0.18 -6.22 -13.07
N MET A 9 -0.25 -5.00 -13.41
CA MET A 9 -1.11 -4.18 -12.56
C MET A 9 -2.17 -3.45 -13.40
N GLY A 10 -3.35 -3.23 -12.84
CA GLY A 10 -4.38 -2.41 -13.47
C GLY A 10 -4.06 -0.92 -13.40
N LYS A 11 -5.01 -0.10 -13.84
CA LYS A 11 -4.90 1.36 -13.80
C LYS A 11 -4.72 1.86 -12.37
N VAL A 12 -3.80 2.80 -12.15
CA VAL A 12 -3.71 3.54 -10.88
C VAL A 12 -4.89 4.50 -10.78
N VAL A 13 -5.73 4.33 -9.75
CA VAL A 13 -7.00 5.08 -9.58
C VAL A 13 -6.95 6.12 -8.48
N GLY A 14 -5.82 6.25 -7.80
CA GLY A 14 -5.59 7.30 -6.81
C GLY A 14 -4.86 6.78 -5.57
N ARG A 15 -4.92 7.58 -4.50
CA ARG A 15 -4.32 7.23 -3.22
C ARG A 15 -5.19 6.24 -2.47
N GLN A 16 -6.48 6.50 -2.29
CA GLN A 16 -7.38 5.67 -1.48
C GLN A 16 -8.78 5.63 -2.10
N PRO A 17 -9.68 4.70 -1.70
CA PRO A 17 -11.08 4.75 -2.14
C PRO A 17 -11.73 6.07 -1.71
N ALA A 18 -12.70 6.56 -2.48
CA ALA A 18 -13.43 7.80 -2.15
C ALA A 18 -14.23 7.64 -0.83
N THR A 19 -14.75 6.44 -0.59
CA THR A 19 -15.51 6.11 0.62
C THR A 19 -14.74 5.08 1.45
N PRO A 20 -14.43 5.37 2.73
CA PRO A 20 -13.79 4.40 3.59
C PRO A 20 -14.78 3.28 3.94
N ARG A 21 -14.36 2.04 3.75
CA ARG A 21 -15.04 0.91 4.37
C ARG A 21 -14.68 0.87 5.86
N VAL A 22 -15.59 1.31 6.72
CA VAL A 22 -15.39 1.32 8.18
C VAL A 22 -15.99 0.04 8.75
N ILE A 23 -15.13 -0.81 9.31
CA ILE A 23 -15.52 -1.98 10.10
C ILE A 23 -14.83 -1.82 11.45
N PRO A 24 -15.55 -1.62 12.57
CA PRO A 24 -14.93 -1.33 13.87
C PRO A 24 -13.89 -2.38 14.32
N SER A 25 -14.16 -3.66 14.07
CA SER A 25 -13.23 -4.75 14.40
C SER A 25 -12.05 -4.88 13.43
N HIS A 26 -12.14 -4.27 12.25
CA HIS A 26 -11.13 -4.33 11.19
C HIS A 26 -10.94 -2.97 10.53
N PRO A 27 -10.31 -2.00 11.24
CA PRO A 27 -10.02 -0.69 10.67
C PRO A 27 -9.15 -0.84 9.42
N ASN A 28 -9.50 -0.14 8.34
CA ASN A 28 -8.75 -0.17 7.09
C ASN A 28 -7.41 0.56 7.25
N PRO A 29 -6.26 -0.13 7.19
CA PRO A 29 -4.97 0.53 7.41
C PRO A 29 -4.53 1.39 6.21
N TRP A 30 -5.23 1.27 5.08
CA TRP A 30 -4.92 1.93 3.81
C TRP A 30 -5.83 3.12 3.54
N TYR A 31 -6.31 3.77 4.60
CA TYR A 31 -7.12 4.97 4.55
C TYR A 31 -6.59 6.00 5.55
N GLY A 32 -6.48 7.26 5.15
CA GLY A 32 -6.05 8.36 6.01
C GLY A 32 -6.53 9.72 5.50
N GLY A 33 -6.32 10.77 6.30
CA GLY A 33 -6.59 12.14 5.91
C GLY A 33 -5.55 12.61 4.90
N ILE A 34 -5.96 12.86 3.66
CA ILE A 34 -5.09 13.41 2.61
C ILE A 34 -5.07 14.92 2.74
N VAL A 35 -3.88 15.50 2.70
CA VAL A 35 -3.65 16.94 2.59
C VAL A 35 -3.05 17.22 1.22
N ASP A 36 -3.61 18.17 0.49
CA ASP A 36 -3.13 18.51 -0.85
C ASP A 36 -1.68 19.00 -0.82
N GLY A 37 -0.87 18.48 -1.74
CA GLY A 37 0.57 18.73 -1.78
C GLY A 37 1.39 17.96 -0.74
N ASP A 38 0.78 17.32 0.25
CA ASP A 38 1.49 16.49 1.23
C ASP A 38 1.59 15.03 0.74
N PRO A 39 2.81 14.48 0.59
CA PRO A 39 2.98 13.06 0.26
C PRO A 39 2.46 12.13 1.35
N PHE A 40 2.37 12.59 2.60
CA PHE A 40 1.89 11.81 3.73
C PHE A 40 0.48 12.19 4.14
N THR A 41 -0.23 11.24 4.77
CA THR A 41 -1.49 11.52 5.43
C THR A 41 -1.27 12.20 6.78
N THR A 42 -2.32 12.83 7.32
CA THR A 42 -2.32 13.40 8.67
C THR A 42 -1.90 12.38 9.73
N GLN A 43 -2.32 11.12 9.58
CA GLN A 43 -2.00 10.06 10.53
C GLN A 43 -0.56 9.57 10.40
N GLN A 44 -0.01 9.52 9.17
CA GLN A 44 1.41 9.25 8.98
C GLN A 44 2.28 10.35 9.61
N ARG A 45 1.89 11.63 9.45
CA ARG A 45 2.55 12.78 10.10
C ARG A 45 2.51 12.67 11.62
N ALA A 46 1.33 12.36 12.18
CA ALA A 46 1.18 12.18 13.62
C ALA A 46 2.09 11.06 14.15
N GLU A 47 2.17 9.94 13.44
CA GLU A 47 3.02 8.82 13.85
C GLU A 47 4.52 9.15 13.70
N LEU A 48 4.94 9.83 12.63
CA LEU A 48 6.32 10.30 12.49
C LEU A 48 6.72 11.25 13.62
N SER A 49 5.83 12.19 13.97
CA SER A 49 6.03 13.11 15.09
C SER A 49 6.16 12.35 16.42
N ARG A 50 5.26 11.38 16.66
CA ARG A 50 5.29 10.52 17.86
C ARG A 50 6.60 9.72 17.98
N LEU A 51 7.18 9.32 16.86
CA LEU A 51 8.45 8.59 16.79
C LEU A 51 9.68 9.52 16.74
N SER A 52 9.48 10.84 16.77
CA SER A 52 10.54 11.86 16.63
C SER A 52 11.35 11.68 15.33
N ILE A 53 10.69 11.27 14.26
CA ILE A 53 11.29 11.12 12.93
C ILE A 53 10.94 12.36 12.10
N ASP A 54 11.96 13.02 11.53
CA ASP A 54 11.76 14.13 10.61
C ASP A 54 11.09 13.66 9.30
N PRO A 55 9.87 14.15 8.97
CA PRO A 55 9.18 13.79 7.73
C PRO A 55 9.91 14.23 6.45
N ALA A 56 10.80 15.23 6.53
CA ALA A 56 11.58 15.67 5.38
C ALA A 56 12.74 14.71 5.06
N ALA A 57 13.34 14.11 6.08
CA ALA A 57 14.48 13.21 5.96
C ALA A 57 14.13 11.72 5.86
N VAL A 58 12.89 11.33 6.23
CA VAL A 58 12.50 9.91 6.24
C VAL A 58 12.49 9.31 4.83
N GLU A 59 13.08 8.12 4.70
CA GLU A 59 12.99 7.32 3.48
C GLU A 59 11.52 7.03 3.14
N ARG A 60 11.18 7.12 1.85
CA ARG A 60 9.82 6.92 1.34
C ARG A 60 9.79 5.74 0.39
N MET A 61 8.69 5.01 0.42
CA MET A 61 8.42 3.94 -0.53
C MET A 61 7.01 4.11 -1.11
N THR A 62 6.92 4.02 -2.43
CA THR A 62 5.66 3.84 -3.12
C THR A 62 5.07 2.46 -2.81
N VAL A 63 3.97 2.44 -2.06
CA VAL A 63 3.20 1.23 -1.73
C VAL A 63 2.00 1.09 -2.66
N ARG A 64 1.74 -0.14 -3.12
CA ARG A 64 0.67 -0.49 -4.08
C ARG A 64 -0.21 -1.59 -3.53
N ARG A 65 -1.52 -1.44 -3.73
CA ARG A 65 -2.51 -2.50 -3.48
C ARG A 65 -3.58 -2.50 -4.56
N ASN A 66 -4.15 -3.67 -4.82
CA ASN A 66 -5.35 -3.77 -5.63
C ASN A 66 -6.54 -3.15 -4.88
N ALA A 67 -7.44 -2.53 -5.64
CA ALA A 67 -8.80 -2.29 -5.21
C ALA A 67 -9.49 -3.63 -4.95
N SER A 68 -10.39 -3.66 -3.98
CA SER A 68 -11.30 -4.78 -3.74
C SER A 68 -12.64 -4.54 -4.42
N ASP A 69 -13.39 -5.60 -4.71
CA ASP A 69 -14.73 -5.48 -5.33
C ASP A 69 -15.70 -4.67 -4.47
N ALA A 70 -15.47 -4.62 -3.16
CA ALA A 70 -16.24 -3.80 -2.22
C ALA A 70 -15.92 -2.30 -2.31
N GLU A 71 -14.78 -1.93 -2.91
CA GLU A 71 -14.36 -0.53 -3.08
C GLU A 71 -14.71 0.00 -4.47
N MET A 72 -14.67 -0.84 -5.49
CA MET A 72 -14.87 -0.44 -6.88
C MET A 72 -15.25 -1.66 -7.72
N TRP A 73 -16.14 -1.46 -8.68
CA TRP A 73 -16.40 -2.46 -9.72
C TRP A 73 -15.41 -2.28 -10.89
N TRP A 74 -14.97 -3.39 -11.49
CA TRP A 74 -14.25 -3.41 -12.76
C TRP A 74 -14.66 -4.63 -13.61
N PRO A 75 -14.50 -4.58 -14.95
CA PRO A 75 -14.91 -5.68 -15.82
C PRO A 75 -14.15 -6.99 -15.54
N ALA A 76 -14.86 -8.12 -15.60
CA ALA A 76 -14.25 -9.44 -15.52
C ALA A 76 -13.18 -9.63 -16.61
N GLY A 77 -12.09 -10.31 -16.28
CA GLY A 77 -10.93 -10.49 -17.17
C GLY A 77 -9.98 -9.29 -17.23
N SER A 78 -10.34 -8.16 -16.61
CA SER A 78 -9.42 -7.02 -16.44
C SER A 78 -8.56 -7.18 -15.19
N LEU A 79 -7.37 -6.57 -15.21
CA LEU A 79 -6.56 -6.46 -14.00
C LEU A 79 -7.24 -5.50 -13.01
N PRO A 80 -7.27 -5.83 -11.70
CA PRO A 80 -7.83 -4.94 -10.70
C PRO A 80 -7.16 -3.57 -10.70
N PRO A 81 -7.93 -2.47 -10.59
CA PRO A 81 -7.38 -1.14 -10.36
C PRO A 81 -6.45 -1.11 -9.13
N VAL A 82 -5.52 -0.17 -9.12
CA VAL A 82 -4.49 -0.07 -8.07
C VAL A 82 -4.56 1.26 -7.35
N TYR A 83 -4.49 1.19 -6.03
CA TYR A 83 -4.23 2.34 -5.16
C TYR A 83 -2.73 2.45 -4.88
N GLN A 84 -2.21 3.68 -4.96
CA GLN A 84 -0.78 3.97 -4.79
C GLN A 84 -0.57 5.03 -3.71
N PHE A 85 0.36 4.78 -2.80
CA PHE A 85 0.63 5.63 -1.64
C PHE A 85 2.12 5.87 -1.48
N GLU A 86 2.51 7.05 -1.04
CA GLU A 86 3.83 7.24 -0.45
C GLU A 86 3.76 6.89 1.04
N CYS A 87 4.62 5.99 1.49
CA CYS A 87 4.68 5.55 2.88
C CYS A 87 6.09 5.76 3.44
N PRO A 88 6.23 6.34 4.65
CA PRO A 88 7.50 6.39 5.35
C PRO A 88 8.00 4.98 5.67
N VAL A 89 9.29 4.73 5.43
CA VAL A 89 9.96 3.48 5.74
C VAL A 89 10.52 3.55 7.16
N LEU A 90 10.15 2.57 8.00
CA LEU A 90 10.67 2.40 9.36
C LEU A 90 11.86 1.44 9.43
N GLY A 91 12.03 0.59 8.42
CA GLY A 91 13.15 -0.34 8.36
C GLY A 91 12.93 -1.48 7.37
N ARG A 92 14.02 -2.17 7.04
CA ARG A 92 14.05 -3.29 6.09
C ARG A 92 14.42 -4.56 6.86
N ARG A 93 13.70 -5.65 6.60
CA ARG A 93 13.93 -6.94 7.25
C ARG A 93 14.83 -7.81 6.39
N ALA A 94 15.53 -8.75 7.04
CA ALA A 94 16.42 -9.71 6.38
C ALA A 94 15.70 -10.61 5.37
N ASP A 95 14.39 -10.84 5.55
CA ASP A 95 13.54 -11.60 4.62
C ASP A 95 13.08 -10.77 3.39
N GLY A 96 13.61 -9.55 3.24
CA GLY A 96 13.29 -8.64 2.14
C GLY A 96 11.99 -7.85 2.33
N ARG A 97 11.24 -8.02 3.41
CA ARG A 97 10.05 -7.20 3.68
C ARG A 97 10.45 -5.83 4.24
N VAL A 98 9.63 -4.83 3.97
CA VAL A 98 9.84 -3.44 4.43
C VAL A 98 8.76 -3.07 5.42
N ARG A 99 9.16 -2.57 6.59
CA ARG A 99 8.26 -2.00 7.59
C ARG A 99 8.00 -0.55 7.23
N ILE A 100 6.73 -0.19 7.10
CA ILE A 100 6.29 1.16 6.73
C ILE A 100 5.25 1.69 7.71
N ILE A 101 4.98 3.00 7.68
CA ILE A 101 3.78 3.61 8.28
C ILE A 101 2.70 3.69 7.19
N SER A 102 1.60 2.98 7.37
CA SER A 102 0.48 2.96 6.43
C SER A 102 -0.31 4.28 6.49
N PRO A 103 -1.18 4.58 5.50
CA PRO A 103 -1.99 5.79 5.48
C PRO A 103 -2.79 6.08 6.77
N SER A 104 -3.18 5.04 7.51
CA SER A 104 -3.87 5.19 8.80
C SER A 104 -2.94 5.49 9.98
N GLY A 105 -1.63 5.64 9.76
CA GLY A 105 -0.62 5.80 10.81
C GLY A 105 -0.13 4.48 11.43
N MET A 106 -0.64 3.33 10.99
CA MET A 106 -0.26 2.03 11.56
C MET A 106 1.01 1.45 10.94
N GLY A 107 1.85 0.79 11.73
CA GLY A 107 2.96 -0.01 11.20
C GLY A 107 2.47 -1.21 10.37
N LYS A 108 2.98 -1.37 9.13
CA LYS A 108 2.71 -2.54 8.27
C LYS A 108 3.99 -3.10 7.66
N LEU A 109 3.94 -4.37 7.25
CA LEU A 109 4.97 -5.02 6.46
C LEU A 109 4.49 -5.14 5.02
N VAL A 110 5.32 -4.70 4.07
CA VAL A 110 5.10 -4.82 2.63
C VAL A 110 6.27 -5.52 1.97
N PHE A 111 6.10 -5.96 0.73
CA PHE A 111 7.21 -6.54 -0.05
C PHE A 111 8.20 -5.46 -0.49
N ALA A 112 9.45 -5.84 -0.77
CA ALA A 112 10.52 -4.91 -1.18
C ALA A 112 10.17 -4.06 -2.40
N ASP A 113 9.29 -4.58 -3.27
CA ASP A 113 8.80 -3.92 -4.48
C ASP A 113 7.56 -3.03 -4.24
N GLY A 114 7.22 -2.79 -2.97
CA GLY A 114 6.14 -1.91 -2.55
C GLY A 114 4.75 -2.53 -2.59
N TRP A 115 4.60 -3.82 -2.90
CA TRP A 115 3.27 -4.43 -2.91
C TRP A 115 2.82 -4.86 -1.50
N VAL A 116 1.53 -4.68 -1.21
CA VAL A 116 0.90 -5.13 0.06
C VAL A 116 0.70 -6.64 0.09
N THR A 117 0.45 -7.26 -1.05
CA THR A 117 0.26 -8.72 -1.20
C THR A 117 1.43 -9.33 -1.96
N GLY A 118 1.70 -10.61 -1.73
CA GLY A 118 2.75 -11.34 -2.45
C GLY A 118 2.38 -11.54 -3.92
N ARG A 119 3.34 -11.89 -4.78
CA ARG A 119 3.01 -12.46 -6.09
C ARG A 119 2.22 -13.74 -5.81
N GLN A 120 0.95 -13.79 -6.18
CA GLN A 120 0.25 -15.06 -6.19
C GLN A 120 1.06 -15.99 -7.10
N ALA A 121 1.63 -17.06 -6.54
CA ALA A 121 2.13 -18.15 -7.35
C ALA A 121 0.94 -18.61 -8.20
N ARG A 122 1.05 -18.55 -9.53
CA ARG A 122 0.07 -19.20 -10.40
C ARG A 122 -0.01 -20.66 -9.94
N LYS A 123 -1.05 -21.04 -9.20
CA LYS A 123 -1.46 -22.44 -9.16
C LYS A 123 -1.88 -22.74 -10.60
N LYS A 124 -1.01 -23.39 -11.36
CA LYS A 124 -1.41 -24.07 -12.60
C LYS A 124 -2.49 -25.07 -12.17
N ALA A 125 -3.75 -24.71 -12.34
CA ALA A 125 -4.81 -25.70 -12.41
C ALA A 125 -4.63 -26.40 -13.77
N VAL A 126 -3.72 -27.37 -13.82
CA VAL A 126 -3.84 -28.46 -14.79
C VAL A 126 -4.86 -29.40 -14.18
N ARG A 127 -6.11 -29.31 -14.64
CA ARG A 127 -7.01 -30.46 -14.59
C ARG A 127 -6.79 -31.18 -15.91
N LEU A 128 -6.25 -32.39 -15.80
CA LEU A 128 -6.31 -33.42 -16.83
C LEU A 128 -7.77 -33.83 -17.06
#